data_AF-A0A973Q588-F1
#
_entry.id   AF-A0A973Q588-F1
#
_cell.length_a   1.000
_cell.length_b   1.000
_cell.length_c   1.000
_cell.angle_alpha   90.00
_cell.angle_beta   90.00
_cell.angle_gamma   90.00
#
_symmetry.space_group_name_H-M   'P 1'
#
loop_
_entity.id
_entity.type
_entity.pdbx_description
1 polymer ?
#
loop_
_entity_poly.entity_id
_entity_poly.type
_entity_poly.pdbx_seq_one_letter_code
_entity_poly.pdbx_strand_id
1 'polypeptide(L)'
;MSEQSAGAYDDYLVGRLRALDPAVRADVLRVLDGVVRELPRVWRRGTGVPQFLVHLDGPEEVRVERLGLRELCEQNGYPDGFSRWIGGVPVRKAAECGCAAVVYGNRVHSRFYRIGPFGSPRFAPDTFAVVAVSHRDAGVLPRADVHFDIEGRLFPRMVVRRRLPDVLARVRGAG
;
A
#
# COMPACT_ATOMS: atom_id res chain seq x y z
N MET A 1 -1.87 4.37 18.48
CA MET A 1 -2.96 3.43 18.16
C MET A 1 -2.85 2.29 19.17
N SER A 2 -3.85 2.12 20.04
CA SER A 2 -3.83 1.05 21.04
C SER A 2 -3.93 -0.31 20.34
N GLU A 3 -3.40 -1.37 20.95
CA GLU A 3 -3.46 -2.72 20.38
C GLU A 3 -4.90 -3.20 20.13
N GLN A 4 -5.84 -2.78 20.99
CA GLN A 4 -7.28 -3.04 20.82
C GLN A 4 -7.86 -2.39 19.57
N SER A 5 -7.45 -1.16 19.23
CA SER A 5 -7.91 -0.48 18.02
C SER A 5 -7.34 -1.11 16.74
N ALA A 6 -6.18 -1.75 16.84
CA ALA A 6 -5.59 -2.45 15.71
C ALA A 6 -6.28 -3.79 15.44
N GLY A 7 -6.61 -4.57 16.48
CA GLY A 7 -7.34 -5.83 16.31
C GLY A 7 -8.71 -5.63 15.66
N ALA A 8 -9.43 -4.59 16.07
CA ALA A 8 -10.72 -4.24 15.47
C ALA A 8 -10.62 -3.86 13.99
N TYR A 9 -9.55 -3.17 13.59
CA TYR A 9 -9.30 -2.81 12.19
C TYR A 9 -8.93 -4.04 11.35
N ASP A 10 -8.09 -4.93 11.89
CA ASP A 10 -7.70 -6.18 11.22
C ASP A 10 -8.94 -7.07 10.98
N ASP A 11 -9.83 -7.18 11.97
CA ASP A 11 -11.08 -7.94 11.84
C ASP A 11 -12.05 -7.32 10.82
N TYR A 12 -12.16 -5.98 10.82
CA TYR A 12 -12.90 -5.26 9.80
C TYR A 12 -12.35 -5.56 8.40
N LEU A 13 -11.03 -5.47 8.21
CA LEU A 13 -10.39 -5.73 6.92
C LEU A 13 -10.60 -7.18 6.47
N VAL A 14 -10.47 -8.16 7.37
CA VAL A 14 -10.80 -9.58 7.09
C VAL A 14 -12.24 -9.71 6.62
N GLY A 15 -13.20 -9.12 7.34
CA GLY A 15 -14.62 -9.17 6.97
C GLY A 15 -14.89 -8.56 5.60
N ARG A 16 -14.28 -7.41 5.30
CA ARG A 16 -14.42 -6.75 3.99
C ARG A 16 -13.82 -7.58 2.86
N LEU A 17 -12.64 -8.17 3.05
CA LEU A 17 -12.00 -9.00 2.03
C LEU A 17 -12.78 -10.30 1.80
N ARG A 18 -13.34 -10.91 2.84
CA ARG A 18 -14.17 -12.12 2.72
C ARG A 18 -15.49 -11.88 2.00
N ALA A 19 -16.07 -10.69 2.15
CA ALA A 19 -17.32 -10.29 1.50
C ALA A 19 -17.17 -9.98 0.00
N LEU A 20 -15.94 -9.93 -0.54
CA LEU A 20 -15.71 -9.81 -1.97
C LEU A 20 -16.13 -11.08 -2.70
N ASP A 21 -16.55 -10.90 -3.95
CA ASP A 21 -16.70 -12.01 -4.90
C ASP A 21 -15.41 -12.87 -4.91
N PRO A 22 -15.50 -14.21 -4.96
CA PRO A 22 -14.32 -15.08 -4.87
C PRO A 22 -13.22 -14.79 -5.89
N ALA A 23 -13.57 -14.42 -7.13
CA ALA A 23 -12.58 -14.08 -8.16
C ALA A 23 -11.90 -12.75 -7.85
N VAL A 24 -12.69 -11.72 -7.51
CA VAL A 24 -12.18 -10.40 -7.08
C VAL A 24 -11.28 -10.55 -5.86
N ARG A 25 -11.70 -11.37 -4.88
CA ARG A 25 -10.94 -11.65 -3.67
C ARG A 25 -9.58 -12.27 -3.98
N ALA A 26 -9.53 -13.26 -4.88
CA ALA A 26 -8.28 -13.91 -5.25
C ALA A 26 -7.28 -12.92 -5.86
N ASP A 27 -7.75 -12.05 -6.75
CA ASP A 27 -6.94 -11.03 -7.40
C ASP A 27 -6.41 -9.98 -6.40
N VAL A 28 -7.27 -9.51 -5.51
CA VAL A 28 -6.91 -8.57 -4.44
C VAL A 28 -5.88 -9.18 -3.51
N LEU A 29 -6.07 -10.43 -3.08
CA LEU A 29 -5.10 -11.12 -2.22
C LEU A 29 -3.74 -11.27 -2.92
N ARG A 30 -3.71 -11.57 -4.22
CA ARG A 30 -2.48 -11.68 -5.00
C ARG A 30 -1.72 -10.35 -5.07
N VAL A 31 -2.44 -9.25 -5.32
CA VAL A 31 -1.84 -7.90 -5.31
C VAL A 31 -1.31 -7.55 -3.91
N LEU A 32 -2.06 -7.84 -2.85
CA LEU A 32 -1.64 -7.59 -1.47
C LEU A 32 -0.41 -8.44 -1.06
N ASP A 33 -0.31 -9.70 -1.49
CA ASP A 33 0.91 -10.51 -1.31
C ASP A 33 2.10 -9.87 -2.04
N GLY A 34 1.88 -9.39 -3.26
CA GLY A 34 2.89 -8.64 -4.01
C GLY A 34 3.39 -7.42 -3.24
N VAL A 35 2.48 -6.65 -2.64
CA VAL A 35 2.84 -5.51 -1.78
C VAL A 35 3.71 -5.95 -0.59
N VAL A 36 3.29 -6.97 0.15
CA VAL A 36 4.03 -7.48 1.32
C VAL A 36 5.44 -7.95 0.92
N ARG A 37 5.58 -8.61 -0.23
CA ARG A 37 6.86 -9.11 -0.74
C ARG A 37 7.80 -7.99 -1.18
N GLU A 38 7.25 -6.95 -1.80
CA GLU A 38 8.04 -5.91 -2.47
C GLU A 38 8.39 -4.75 -1.54
N LEU A 39 7.56 -4.48 -0.53
CA LEU A 39 7.76 -3.36 0.38
C LEU A 39 9.16 -3.34 1.03
N PRO A 40 9.70 -4.45 1.58
CA PRO A 40 11.08 -4.46 2.10
C PRO A 40 12.15 -4.25 1.03
N ARG A 41 11.89 -4.66 -0.22
CA ARG A 41 12.85 -4.58 -1.34
C ARG A 41 13.00 -3.16 -1.86
N VAL A 42 11.92 -2.39 -1.87
CA VAL A 42 11.90 -1.00 -2.37
C VAL A 42 12.20 0.03 -1.29
N TRP A 43 12.04 -0.33 -0.01
CA TRP A 43 12.39 0.55 1.10
C TRP A 43 13.89 0.87 1.13
N ARG A 44 14.21 2.09 1.58
CA ARG A 44 15.59 2.58 1.69
C ARG A 44 15.75 3.45 2.94
N ARG A 45 16.87 3.25 3.64
CA ARG A 45 17.25 4.04 4.81
C ARG A 45 17.33 5.53 4.44
N GLY A 46 16.66 6.37 5.22
CA GLY A 46 16.73 7.83 5.07
C GLY A 46 15.88 8.41 3.93
N THR A 47 15.27 7.57 3.08
CA THR A 47 14.25 8.00 2.11
C THR A 47 12.85 7.44 2.42
N GLY A 48 12.76 6.38 3.23
CA GLY A 48 11.49 5.80 3.67
C GLY A 48 10.85 4.88 2.63
N VAL A 49 9.52 4.77 2.69
CA VAL A 49 8.72 4.00 1.73
C VAL A 49 8.48 4.85 0.48
N PRO A 50 8.98 4.44 -0.70
CA PRO A 50 8.71 5.14 -1.96
C PRO A 50 7.25 4.94 -2.39
N GLN A 51 6.80 5.74 -3.36
CA GLN A 51 5.52 5.53 -4.03
C GLN A 51 5.70 4.52 -5.16
N PHE A 52 4.83 3.52 -5.22
CA PHE A 52 4.85 2.52 -6.29
C PHE A 52 3.47 1.91 -6.50
N LEU A 53 3.28 1.32 -7.68
CA LEU A 53 2.13 0.49 -8.02
C LEU A 53 2.53 -0.97 -7.95
N VAL A 54 1.60 -1.79 -7.49
CA VAL A 54 1.60 -3.24 -7.67
C VAL A 54 0.35 -3.58 -8.45
N HIS A 55 0.47 -4.32 -9.54
CA HIS A 55 -0.68 -4.65 -10.37
C HIS A 55 -0.55 -6.03 -10.98
N LEU A 56 -1.69 -6.62 -11.36
CA LEU A 56 -1.69 -7.89 -12.08
C LEU A 56 -1.04 -7.73 -13.46
N ASP A 57 -0.37 -8.77 -13.91
CA ASP A 57 0.16 -8.92 -15.26
C ASP A 57 -0.17 -10.32 -15.76
N GLY A 58 -1.42 -10.49 -16.21
CA GLY A 58 -1.96 -11.82 -16.51
C GLY A 58 -2.36 -12.60 -15.24
N PRO A 59 -2.65 -13.90 -15.40
CA PRO A 59 -3.32 -14.70 -14.37
C PRO A 59 -2.46 -15.03 -13.15
N GLU A 60 -1.13 -15.05 -13.29
CA GLU A 60 -0.23 -15.50 -12.21
C GLU A 60 0.80 -14.47 -11.76
N GLU A 61 1.03 -13.41 -12.54
CA GLU A 61 2.12 -12.47 -12.27
C GLU A 61 1.62 -11.16 -11.64
N VAL A 62 2.44 -10.60 -10.74
CA VAL A 62 2.28 -9.25 -10.21
C VAL A 62 3.52 -8.44 -10.56
N ARG A 63 3.30 -7.28 -11.19
CA ARG A 63 4.35 -6.34 -11.55
C ARG A 63 4.39 -5.15 -10.59
N VAL A 64 5.58 -4.59 -10.46
CA VAL A 64 5.84 -3.39 -9.66
C VAL A 64 6.30 -2.26 -10.57
N GLU A 65 5.63 -1.13 -10.49
CA GLU A 65 5.98 0.08 -11.21
C GLU A 65 6.31 1.19 -10.22
N ARG A 66 7.48 1.82 -10.32
CA ARG A 66 7.83 2.96 -9.45
C ARG A 66 7.10 4.19 -9.93
N LEU A 67 6.59 4.98 -8.98
CA LEU A 67 5.94 6.24 -9.28
C LEU A 67 6.79 7.41 -8.76
N GLY A 68 7.13 8.35 -9.65
CA GLY A 68 7.76 9.60 -9.25
C GLY A 68 6.74 10.58 -8.70
N LEU A 69 6.97 11.14 -7.50
CA LEU A 69 6.11 12.20 -6.94
C LEU A 69 5.89 13.37 -7.90
N ARG A 70 6.92 13.74 -8.68
CA ARG A 70 6.86 14.82 -9.66
C ARG A 70 5.96 14.49 -10.85
N GLU A 71 6.12 13.31 -11.43
CA GLU A 71 5.29 12.83 -12.55
C GLU A 71 3.81 12.76 -12.12
N LEU A 72 3.56 12.37 -10.86
CA LEU A 72 2.23 12.36 -10.28
C LEU A 72 1.64 13.76 -10.11
N CYS A 73 2.44 14.77 -9.71
CA CYS A 73 1.99 16.17 -9.67
C CYS A 73 1.59 16.67 -11.06
N GLU A 74 2.44 16.43 -12.05
CA GLU A 74 2.25 16.91 -13.43
C GLU A 74 0.98 16.32 -14.06
N GLN A 75 0.64 15.06 -13.72
CA GLN A 75 -0.55 14.38 -14.24
C GLN A 75 -1.87 14.70 -13.50
N ASN A 76 -1.82 15.08 -12.22
CA ASN A 76 -3.02 15.18 -11.37
C ASN A 76 -3.31 16.61 -10.82
N GLY A 77 -2.44 17.58 -11.10
CA GLY A 77 -2.58 18.98 -10.65
C GLY A 77 -2.23 19.21 -9.17
N TYR A 78 -2.16 20.48 -8.76
CA TYR A 78 -1.87 20.94 -7.39
C TYR A 78 -3.04 21.78 -6.86
N PRO A 79 -3.44 21.78 -5.57
CA PRO A 79 -3.12 20.90 -4.43
C PRO A 79 -4.13 19.73 -4.23
N ASP A 80 -5.18 19.63 -5.03
CA ASP A 80 -6.15 18.51 -5.02
C ASP A 80 -5.54 17.18 -5.51
N GLY A 81 -4.32 17.23 -6.03
CA GLY A 81 -3.64 16.13 -6.69
C GLY A 81 -3.41 14.91 -5.83
N PHE A 82 -3.15 15.03 -4.52
CA PHE A 82 -2.84 13.87 -3.68
C PHE A 82 -4.05 12.95 -3.47
N SER A 83 -5.20 13.53 -3.12
CA SER A 83 -6.44 12.75 -2.93
C SER A 83 -6.94 12.15 -4.25
N ARG A 84 -6.83 12.90 -5.36
CA ARG A 84 -7.10 12.37 -6.70
C ARG A 84 -6.12 11.28 -7.11
N TRP A 85 -4.87 11.40 -6.71
CA TRP A 85 -3.82 10.43 -6.99
C TRP A 85 -4.09 9.10 -6.29
N ILE A 86 -4.27 9.10 -4.97
CA ILE A 86 -4.48 7.87 -4.19
C ILE A 86 -5.77 7.14 -4.59
N GLY A 87 -6.79 7.87 -5.05
CA GLY A 87 -8.05 7.28 -5.52
C GLY A 87 -8.02 6.90 -7.00
N GLY A 88 -7.43 7.72 -7.85
CA GLY A 88 -7.55 7.62 -9.31
C GLY A 88 -6.49 6.75 -9.97
N VAL A 89 -5.25 6.71 -9.47
CA VAL A 89 -4.20 5.87 -10.07
C VAL A 89 -4.53 4.38 -10.01
N PRO A 90 -4.84 3.77 -8.84
CA PRO A 90 -5.14 2.35 -8.81
C PRO A 90 -6.39 2.01 -9.63
N VAL A 91 -7.38 2.92 -9.71
CA VAL A 91 -8.58 2.74 -10.55
C VAL A 91 -8.22 2.69 -12.03
N ARG A 92 -7.45 3.67 -12.54
CA ARG A 92 -7.00 3.69 -13.94
C ARG A 92 -6.20 2.45 -14.28
N LYS A 93 -5.26 2.06 -13.41
CA LYS A 93 -4.44 0.86 -13.63
C LYS A 93 -5.29 -0.41 -13.59
N ALA A 94 -6.21 -0.55 -12.63
CA ALA A 94 -7.12 -1.70 -12.55
C ALA A 94 -8.06 -1.79 -13.77
N ALA A 95 -8.43 -0.67 -14.39
CA ALA A 95 -9.16 -0.69 -15.66
C ALA A 95 -8.35 -1.37 -16.78
N GLU A 96 -7.03 -1.27 -16.77
CA GLU A 96 -6.14 -1.92 -17.75
C GLU A 96 -5.87 -3.39 -17.40
N CYS A 97 -5.56 -3.67 -16.13
CA CYS A 97 -5.00 -4.97 -15.71
C CYS A 97 -5.89 -5.81 -14.77
N GLY A 98 -7.12 -5.38 -14.51
CA GLY A 98 -8.07 -6.06 -13.60
C GLY A 98 -7.93 -5.63 -12.15
N CYS A 99 -6.73 -5.69 -11.56
CA CYS A 99 -6.49 -5.26 -10.18
C CYS A 99 -5.14 -4.56 -10.00
N ALA A 100 -5.14 -3.48 -9.21
CA ALA A 100 -3.95 -2.71 -8.91
C ALA A 100 -4.02 -2.09 -7.51
N ALA A 101 -2.86 -1.88 -6.91
CA ALA A 101 -2.69 -1.20 -5.64
C ALA A 101 -1.62 -0.13 -5.75
N VAL A 102 -1.92 1.07 -5.27
CA VAL A 102 -0.92 2.10 -5.03
C VAL A 102 -0.44 2.00 -3.58
N VAL A 103 0.87 2.08 -3.39
CA VAL A 103 1.53 1.97 -2.08
C VAL A 103 2.37 3.21 -1.81
N TYR A 104 2.31 3.72 -0.59
CA TYR A 104 3.11 4.88 -0.17
C TYR A 104 3.29 4.95 1.34
N GLY A 105 4.39 5.58 1.77
CA GLY A 105 4.63 5.83 3.20
C GLY A 105 3.64 6.82 3.81
N ASN A 106 3.25 6.62 5.06
CA ASN A 106 2.30 7.48 5.78
C ASN A 106 2.73 8.96 5.89
N ARG A 107 4.00 9.27 5.65
CA ARG A 107 4.51 10.65 5.63
C ARG A 107 4.62 11.25 4.23
N VAL A 108 4.10 10.60 3.20
CA VAL A 108 4.15 11.09 1.82
C VAL A 108 3.58 12.51 1.68
N HIS A 109 2.51 12.82 2.41
CA HIS A 109 1.91 14.16 2.40
C HIS A 109 2.89 15.21 2.94
N SER A 110 3.52 14.95 4.08
CA SER A 110 4.54 15.85 4.65
C SER A 110 5.73 16.09 3.71
N ARG A 111 6.13 15.05 2.96
CA ARG A 111 7.19 15.13 1.94
C ARG A 111 6.77 15.95 0.74
N PHE A 112 5.56 15.68 0.25
CA PHE A 112 4.96 16.37 -0.89
C PHE A 112 4.85 17.87 -0.64
N TYR A 113 4.30 18.28 0.51
CA TYR A 113 4.13 19.69 0.87
C TYR A 113 5.37 20.32 1.52
N ARG A 114 6.50 19.59 1.60
CA ARG A 114 7.76 20.06 2.23
C ARG A 114 7.55 20.69 3.60
N ILE A 115 6.67 20.10 4.43
CA ILE A 115 6.28 20.65 5.72
C ILE A 115 7.45 20.51 6.72
N GLY A 116 8.22 21.59 6.90
CA GLY A 116 9.32 21.69 7.86
C GLY A 116 10.42 20.62 7.70
N PRO A 117 11.28 20.40 8.71
CA PRO A 117 12.25 19.29 8.68
C PRO A 117 11.55 17.92 8.55
N PHE A 118 10.27 17.83 8.90
CA PHE A 118 9.42 16.63 8.82
C PHE A 118 9.11 16.17 7.38
N GLY A 119 9.35 17.02 6.38
CA GLY A 119 9.33 16.60 4.98
C GLY A 119 10.52 15.72 4.59
N SER A 120 11.57 15.65 5.42
CA SER A 120 12.69 14.74 5.20
C SER A 120 12.48 13.42 5.96
N PRO A 121 12.61 12.26 5.28
CA PRO A 121 12.42 10.95 5.91
C PRO A 121 13.46 10.63 6.99
N ARG A 122 14.52 11.44 7.11
CA ARG A 122 15.51 11.34 8.20
C ARG A 122 15.00 11.90 9.53
N PHE A 123 14.10 12.88 9.50
CA PHE A 123 13.57 13.50 10.72
C PHE A 123 12.21 12.92 11.11
N ALA A 124 11.42 12.49 10.13
CA ALA A 124 10.15 11.80 10.33
C ALA A 124 10.10 10.53 9.44
N PRO A 125 10.64 9.40 9.92
CA PRO A 125 10.56 8.15 9.17
C PRO A 125 9.09 7.70 9.04
N ASP A 126 8.81 6.93 7.99
CA ASP A 126 7.52 6.25 7.90
C ASP A 126 7.39 5.21 9.02
N THR A 127 6.17 5.07 9.53
CA THR A 127 5.82 4.06 10.55
C THR A 127 4.86 2.99 10.01
N PHE A 128 4.28 3.23 8.84
CA PHE A 128 3.50 2.27 8.07
C PHE A 128 3.43 2.72 6.61
N ALA A 129 3.13 1.78 5.72
CA ALA A 129 2.78 2.06 4.34
C ALA A 129 1.25 1.96 4.20
N VAL A 130 0.66 2.90 3.48
CA VAL A 130 -0.75 2.84 3.09
C VAL A 130 -0.84 2.13 1.75
N VAL A 131 -1.83 1.26 1.62
CA VAL A 131 -2.14 0.51 0.40
C VAL A 131 -3.59 0.82 0.01
N ALA A 132 -3.76 1.46 -1.14
CA ALA A 132 -5.08 1.68 -1.73
C ALA A 132 -5.24 0.76 -2.93
N VAL A 133 -6.14 -0.21 -2.81
CA VAL A 133 -6.41 -1.23 -3.84
C VAL A 133 -7.66 -0.86 -4.62
N SER A 134 -7.62 -1.10 -5.93
CA SER A 134 -8.80 -1.07 -6.78
C SER A 134 -8.89 -2.33 -7.63
N HIS A 135 -10.12 -2.75 -7.90
CA HIS A 135 -10.43 -3.83 -8.83
C HIS A 135 -11.40 -3.31 -9.89
N ARG A 136 -11.27 -3.75 -11.14
CA ARG A 136 -12.11 -3.30 -12.27
C ARG A 136 -13.61 -3.42 -11.96
N ASP A 137 -14.01 -4.56 -11.39
CA ASP A 137 -15.42 -4.87 -11.13
C ASP A 137 -15.94 -4.43 -9.75
N ALA A 138 -15.05 -4.02 -8.84
CA ALA A 138 -15.43 -3.62 -7.48
C ALA A 138 -15.07 -2.15 -7.14
N GLY A 139 -14.42 -1.44 -8.07
CA GLY A 139 -13.96 -0.07 -7.87
C GLY A 139 -12.88 0.03 -6.79
N VAL A 140 -12.99 1.05 -5.94
CA VAL A 140 -12.05 1.32 -4.84
C VAL A 140 -12.40 0.43 -3.64
N LEU A 141 -11.41 -0.31 -3.16
CA LEU A 141 -11.54 -1.18 -1.99
C LEU A 141 -11.05 -0.46 -0.72
N PRO A 142 -11.39 -0.99 0.48
CA PRO A 142 -10.86 -0.46 1.73
C PRO A 142 -9.34 -0.40 1.70
N ARG A 143 -8.81 0.73 2.19
CA ARG A 143 -7.35 0.89 2.37
C ARG A 143 -6.86 -0.10 3.40
N ALA A 144 -5.65 -0.62 3.19
CA ALA A 144 -4.92 -1.44 4.15
C ALA A 144 -3.64 -0.72 4.59
N ASP A 145 -3.31 -0.82 5.88
CA ASP A 145 -2.07 -0.26 6.42
C ASP A 145 -1.06 -1.38 6.70
N VAL A 146 0.12 -1.30 6.10
CA VAL A 146 1.24 -2.21 6.33
C VAL A 146 2.17 -1.60 7.36
N HIS A 147 2.01 -2.02 8.61
CA HIS A 147 2.96 -1.66 9.66
C HIS A 147 4.25 -2.47 9.54
N PHE A 148 5.37 -1.83 9.87
CA PHE A 148 6.69 -2.46 9.82
C PHE A 148 7.58 -1.94 10.94
N ASP A 149 8.60 -2.73 11.26
CA ASP A 149 9.71 -2.35 12.12
C ASP A 149 10.99 -2.19 11.28
N ILE A 150 12.01 -1.60 11.89
CA ILE A 150 13.35 -1.48 11.31
C ILE A 150 14.31 -2.22 12.23
N GLU A 151 14.95 -3.27 11.71
CA GLU A 151 15.94 -4.05 12.45
C GLU A 151 17.35 -3.73 11.98
N GLY A 152 18.32 -3.76 12.90
CA GLY A 152 19.73 -3.57 12.60
C GLY A 152 20.20 -2.12 12.68
N ARG A 153 21.41 -1.91 13.21
CA ARG A 153 21.98 -0.57 13.46
C ARG A 153 22.81 -0.03 12.29
N LEU A 154 23.70 -0.87 11.75
CA LEU A 154 24.62 -0.50 10.67
C LEU A 154 23.98 -0.68 9.29
N PHE A 155 23.33 -1.82 9.07
CA PHE A 155 22.59 -2.16 7.86
C PHE A 155 21.11 -2.35 8.20
N PRO A 156 20.35 -1.26 8.44
CA PRO A 156 18.96 -1.39 8.82
C PRO A 156 18.16 -2.01 7.68
N ARG A 157 17.23 -2.90 8.03
CA ARG A 157 16.29 -3.53 7.12
C ARG A 157 14.86 -3.32 7.62
N MET A 158 13.93 -3.13 6.69
CA MET A 158 12.51 -3.13 7.00
C MET A 158 12.03 -4.56 7.20
N VAL A 159 11.26 -4.78 8.27
CA VAL A 159 10.55 -6.04 8.52
C VAL A 159 9.06 -5.73 8.63
N VAL A 160 8.27 -6.27 7.70
CA VAL A 160 6.81 -6.14 7.75
C VAL A 160 6.30 -6.86 8.99
N ARG A 161 5.51 -6.16 9.81
CA ARG A 161 4.90 -6.79 10.99
C ARG A 161 3.93 -7.87 10.52
N ARG A 162 3.81 -8.93 11.33
CA ARG A 162 2.99 -10.10 11.00
C ARG A 162 1.51 -9.77 10.71
N ARG A 163 1.00 -8.61 11.16
CA ARG A 163 -0.42 -8.20 11.02
C ARG A 163 -1.03 -8.36 9.61
N LEU A 164 -0.47 -7.74 8.57
CA LEU A 164 -1.07 -7.87 7.24
C LEU A 164 -0.93 -9.31 6.68
N PRO A 165 0.25 -9.95 6.71
CA PRO A 165 0.37 -11.37 6.40
C PRO A 165 -0.63 -12.27 7.14
N ASP A 166 -0.85 -12.02 8.43
CA ASP A 166 -1.81 -12.76 9.27
C ASP A 166 -3.25 -12.48 8.84
N VAL A 167 -3.61 -11.23 8.51
CA VAL A 167 -4.91 -10.88 7.92
C VAL A 167 -5.14 -11.64 6.62
N LEU A 168 -4.16 -11.66 5.71
CA LEU A 168 -4.27 -12.38 4.44
C LEU A 168 -4.41 -13.89 4.66
N ALA A 169 -3.64 -14.46 5.61
CA ALA A 169 -3.76 -15.86 5.99
C ALA A 169 -5.14 -16.20 6.57
N ARG A 170 -5.68 -15.33 7.45
CA ARG A 170 -7.03 -15.48 8.01
C ARG A 170 -8.11 -15.44 6.95
N VAL A 171 -7.99 -14.58 5.94
CA VAL A 171 -8.95 -14.53 4.82
C VAL A 171 -8.94 -15.86 4.03
N ARG A 172 -7.77 -16.47 3.83
CA ARG A 172 -7.61 -17.76 3.12
C ARG A 172 -8.05 -18.98 3.93
N GLY A 173 -7.82 -18.98 5.24
CA GLY A 173 -8.07 -20.12 6.12
C GLY A 173 -9.53 -20.34 6.54
N ALA A 174 -10.45 -19.47 6.13
CA ALA A 174 -11.89 -19.72 6.26
C ALA A 174 -12.43 -20.23 4.92
N GLY A 175 -12.29 -21.53 4.71
CA GLY A 175 -12.91 -22.30 3.63
C GLY A 175 -13.77 -23.39 4.23
#